data_AF-A0A7J4G2F5-F1
#
_entry.id   AF-A0A7J4G2F5-F1
#
_cell.length_a   1.000
_cell.length_b   1.000
_cell.length_c   1.000
_cell.angle_alpha   90.00
_cell.angle_beta   90.00
_cell.angle_gamma   90.00
#
_symmetry.space_group_name_H-M   'P 1'
#
loop_
_entity.id
_entity.type
_entity.pdbx_description
1 polymer ?
#
loop_
_entity_poly.entity_id
_entity_poly.type
_entity_poly.pdbx_seq_one_letter_code
_entity_poly.pdbx_strand_id
1 'polypeptide(L)'
;MRKKSIEILYNKNKSDIEKREWIIKNIKGLGYKEASHFLRNIGYKNLAIIDFHILDLLSRYNLIEKPKTLSKKEYLKIENLLKKLARKLKLSLAKLDLYLWYLETGDI
;
A
#
# COMPACT_ATOMS: atom_id res chain seq x y z
N MET A 1 -16.14 23.35 11.83
CA MET A 1 -15.85 22.63 10.57
C MET A 1 -14.86 21.47 10.67
N ARG A 2 -13.96 21.36 11.66
CA ARG A 2 -12.90 20.32 11.69
C ARG A 2 -13.31 18.88 12.05
N LYS A 3 -14.48 18.65 12.67
CA LYS A 3 -14.88 17.30 13.15
C LYS A 3 -15.40 16.36 12.05
N LYS A 4 -16.02 16.88 10.98
CA LYS A 4 -16.61 16.07 9.88
C LYS A 4 -15.57 15.38 8.98
N SER A 5 -14.31 15.80 9.01
CA SER A 5 -13.29 15.35 8.05
C SER A 5 -12.79 13.93 8.35
N ILE A 6 -12.64 13.56 9.63
CA ILE A 6 -12.06 12.27 10.04
C ILE A 6 -13.12 11.14 10.04
N GLU A 7 -14.41 11.49 10.11
CA GLU A 7 -15.52 10.51 10.08
C GLU A 7 -15.45 9.59 8.85
N ILE A 8 -14.92 10.07 7.73
CA ILE A 8 -14.76 9.25 6.53
C ILE A 8 -13.81 8.06 6.75
N LEU A 9 -12.81 8.20 7.63
CA LEU A 9 -11.90 7.11 7.98
C LEU A 9 -12.66 6.01 8.72
N TYR A 10 -13.63 6.34 9.58
CA TYR A 10 -14.40 5.34 10.33
C TYR A 10 -15.69 4.89 9.62
N ASN A 11 -15.99 5.46 8.45
CA ASN A 11 -17.16 5.09 7.68
C ASN A 11 -17.03 3.67 7.11
N LYS A 12 -17.86 2.75 7.61
CA LYS A 12 -17.89 1.34 7.20
C LYS A 12 -18.29 1.14 5.74
N ASN A 13 -19.01 2.09 5.13
CA ASN A 13 -19.44 2.01 3.73
C ASN A 13 -18.33 2.42 2.74
N LYS A 14 -17.17 2.89 3.23
CA LYS A 14 -16.04 3.29 2.40
C LYS A 14 -14.99 2.19 2.35
N SER A 15 -14.50 1.87 1.17
CA SER A 15 -13.36 0.96 0.99
C SER A 15 -12.06 1.58 1.49
N ASP A 16 -11.06 0.75 1.79
CA ASP A 16 -9.71 1.20 2.17
C ASP A 16 -9.09 2.09 1.07
N ILE A 17 -9.42 1.79 -0.19
CA ILE A 17 -9.00 2.58 -1.35
C ILE A 17 -9.60 4.00 -1.28
N GLU A 18 -10.90 4.12 -1.06
CA GLU A 18 -11.55 5.43 -0.94
C GLU A 18 -11.01 6.24 0.24
N LYS A 19 -10.72 5.58 1.37
CA LYS A 19 -10.08 6.23 2.52
C LYS A 19 -8.68 6.75 2.16
N ARG A 20 -7.88 5.97 1.41
CA ARG A 20 -6.56 6.38 0.93
C ARG A 20 -6.63 7.58 0.00
N GLU A 21 -7.53 7.55 -0.99
CA GLU A 21 -7.70 8.66 -1.93
C GLU A 21 -8.12 9.94 -1.18
N TRP A 22 -8.96 9.81 -0.16
CA TRP A 22 -9.33 10.95 0.68
C TRP A 22 -8.12 11.52 1.43
N ILE A 23 -7.27 10.69 2.04
CA ILE A 23 -6.06 11.15 2.74
C ILE A 23 -5.16 11.94 1.78
N ILE A 24 -4.84 11.37 0.62
CA ILE A 24 -3.95 11.98 -0.37
C ILE A 24 -4.51 13.33 -0.86
N LYS A 25 -5.82 13.41 -1.06
CA LYS A 25 -6.48 14.64 -1.54
C LYS A 25 -6.49 15.75 -0.48
N ASN A 26 -6.60 15.42 0.81
CA ASN A 26 -6.88 16.38 1.86
C ASN A 26 -5.66 16.72 2.75
N ILE A 27 -4.63 15.85 2.78
CA ILE A 27 -3.45 16.05 3.62
C ILE A 27 -2.23 16.27 2.72
N LYS A 28 -1.80 17.52 2.61
CA LYS A 28 -0.63 17.91 1.82
C LYS A 28 0.63 17.19 2.34
N GLY A 29 1.46 16.71 1.41
CA GLY A 29 2.71 16.01 1.73
C GLY A 29 2.57 14.50 1.94
N LEU A 30 1.36 13.93 1.93
CA LEU A 30 1.18 12.47 1.97
C LEU A 30 0.97 11.89 0.57
N GLY A 31 1.83 10.95 0.18
CA GLY A 31 1.70 10.15 -1.02
C GLY A 31 0.95 8.84 -0.78
N TYR A 32 0.95 7.99 -1.81
CA TYR A 32 0.31 6.67 -1.74
C TYR A 32 0.94 5.77 -0.69
N LYS A 33 2.27 5.79 -0.55
CA LYS A 33 2.99 4.97 0.43
C LYS A 33 2.60 5.36 1.84
N GLU A 34 2.71 6.65 2.16
CA GLU A 34 2.46 7.18 3.50
C GLU A 34 0.99 7.01 3.88
N ALA A 35 0.05 7.29 2.96
CA ALA A 35 -1.37 7.08 3.20
C ALA A 35 -1.74 5.60 3.40
N SER A 36 -1.15 4.69 2.60
CA SER A 36 -1.36 3.24 2.76
C SER A 36 -0.77 2.74 4.09
N HIS A 37 0.43 3.21 4.44
CA HIS A 37 1.10 2.85 5.68
C HIS A 37 0.31 3.32 6.91
N PHE A 38 -0.14 4.57 6.91
CA PHE A 38 -1.01 5.09 7.97
C PHE A 38 -2.27 4.25 8.14
N LEU A 39 -2.98 3.95 7.04
CA LEU A 39 -4.21 3.15 7.08
C LEU A 39 -3.94 1.73 7.59
N ARG A 40 -2.81 1.11 7.22
CA ARG A 40 -2.38 -0.20 7.74
C ARG A 40 -2.21 -0.16 9.25
N ASN A 41 -1.52 0.85 9.76
CA ASN A 41 -1.21 0.98 11.19
C ASN A 41 -2.47 1.16 12.06
N ILE A 42 -3.55 1.69 11.49
CA ILE A 42 -4.86 1.81 12.18
C ILE A 42 -5.85 0.68 11.83
N GLY A 43 -5.40 -0.37 11.14
CA GLY A 43 -6.15 -1.63 10.97
C GLY A 43 -6.72 -1.92 9.58
N TYR A 44 -6.50 -1.08 8.57
CA TYR A 44 -6.95 -1.31 7.19
C TYR A 44 -5.91 -2.12 6.39
N LYS A 45 -6.22 -3.38 6.06
CA LYS A 45 -5.22 -4.35 5.58
C LYS A 45 -5.26 -4.62 4.07
N ASN A 46 -6.10 -3.92 3.31
CA ASN A 46 -6.29 -4.18 1.87
C ASN A 46 -5.46 -3.29 0.93
N LEU A 47 -4.46 -2.60 1.47
CA LEU A 47 -3.57 -1.70 0.74
C LEU A 47 -2.14 -2.20 0.80
N ALA A 48 -1.40 -2.08 -0.30
CA ALA A 48 0.02 -2.37 -0.32
C ALA A 48 0.82 -1.14 0.12
N ILE A 49 1.91 -1.36 0.86
CA ILE A 49 2.90 -0.35 1.18
C ILE A 49 4.06 -0.58 0.22
N ILE A 50 4.25 0.31 -0.75
CA ILE A 50 5.27 0.15 -1.79
C ILE A 50 6.34 1.21 -1.55
N ASP A 51 7.45 0.78 -0.97
CA ASP A 51 8.64 1.60 -0.75
C ASP A 51 9.79 1.15 -1.67
N PHE A 52 10.99 1.71 -1.48
CA PHE A 52 12.13 1.37 -2.33
C PHE A 52 12.61 -0.07 -2.14
N HIS A 53 12.51 -0.64 -0.94
CA HIS A 53 12.86 -2.03 -0.66
C HIS A 53 11.95 -3.00 -1.41
N ILE A 54 10.63 -2.78 -1.36
CA ILE A 54 9.67 -3.58 -2.13
C ILE A 54 9.93 -3.44 -3.62
N LEU A 55 10.23 -2.23 -4.12
CA LEU A 55 10.57 -2.04 -5.54
C LEU A 55 11.85 -2.78 -5.93
N ASP A 56 12.88 -2.74 -5.10
CA ASP A 56 14.15 -3.43 -5.33
C ASP A 56 13.97 -4.94 -5.32
N LEU A 57 13.25 -5.47 -4.33
CA LEU A 57 12.92 -6.88 -4.23
C LEU A 57 12.15 -7.36 -5.46
N LEU A 58 11.06 -6.67 -5.83
CA LEU A 58 10.24 -7.06 -6.99
C LEU A 58 11.04 -6.98 -8.30
N SER A 59 11.94 -6.00 -8.44
CA SER A 59 12.83 -5.89 -9.60
C SER A 59 13.88 -7.00 -9.63
N ARG A 60 14.44 -7.38 -8.48
CA ARG A 60 15.43 -8.45 -8.33
C ARG A 60 14.88 -9.83 -8.72
N TYR A 61 13.59 -10.05 -8.49
CA TYR A 61 12.87 -11.25 -8.92
C TYR A 61 12.22 -11.12 -10.31
N ASN A 62 12.57 -10.08 -11.07
CA ASN A 62 12.07 -9.82 -12.43
C ASN A 62 10.53 -9.73 -12.52
N LEU A 63 9.86 -9.30 -11.44
CA LEU A 63 8.40 -9.15 -11.40
C LEU A 63 7.95 -7.80 -11.95
N ILE A 64 8.83 -6.79 -11.88
CA ILE A 64 8.62 -5.45 -12.44
C ILE A 64 9.91 -4.93 -13.05
N GLU A 65 9.80 -3.98 -13.97
CA GLU A 65 10.89 -3.07 -14.30
C GLU A 65 10.89 -1.93 -13.27
N LYS A 66 12.03 -1.66 -12.61
CA LYS A 66 12.10 -0.64 -11.55
C LYS A 66 11.79 0.74 -12.12
N PRO A 67 10.69 1.41 -11.69
CA PRO A 67 10.32 2.70 -12.24
C PRO A 67 11.28 3.79 -11.74
N LYS A 68 11.66 4.73 -12.62
CA LYS A 68 12.44 5.93 -12.24
C LYS A 68 11.68 6.83 -11.25
N THR A 69 10.37 6.92 -11.41
CA THR A 69 9.48 7.66 -10.51
C THR A 69 8.21 6.86 -10.23
N LEU A 70 7.76 6.86 -8.97
CA LEU A 70 6.58 6.11 -8.55
C LEU A 70 5.31 6.95 -8.74
N SER A 71 4.84 7.06 -9.99
CA SER A 71 3.58 7.73 -10.29
C SER A 71 2.38 6.99 -9.68
N LYS A 72 1.22 7.67 -9.55
CA LYS A 72 -0.06 7.03 -9.14
C LYS A 72 -0.35 5.78 -9.97
N LYS A 73 -0.16 5.87 -11.29
CA LYS A 73 -0.41 4.76 -12.22
C LYS A 73 0.48 3.56 -11.93
N GLU A 74 1.79 3.80 -11.77
CA GLU A 74 2.73 2.71 -11.46
C GLU A 74 2.50 2.14 -10.06
N TYR A 75 2.20 2.98 -9.05
CA TYR A 75 1.86 2.50 -7.71
C TYR A 75 0.67 1.54 -7.76
N LEU A 76 -0.42 1.91 -8.43
CA LEU A 76 -1.62 1.08 -8.52
C LEU A 76 -1.39 -0.20 -9.34
N LYS A 77 -0.55 -0.14 -10.37
CA LYS A 77 -0.15 -1.31 -11.16
C LYS A 77 0.62 -2.33 -10.31
N ILE A 78 1.60 -1.86 -9.55
CA ILE A 78 2.40 -2.70 -8.65
C ILE A 78 1.54 -3.21 -7.49
N GLU A 79 0.66 -2.39 -6.91
CA GLU A 79 -0.29 -2.85 -5.89
C GLU A 79 -1.19 -3.97 -6.42
N ASN A 80 -1.68 -3.86 -7.66
CA ASN A 80 -2.49 -4.89 -8.27
C ASN A 80 -1.71 -6.20 -8.49
N LEU A 81 -0.42 -6.10 -8.87
CA LEU A 81 0.49 -7.25 -8.94
C LEU A 81 0.61 -7.93 -7.57
N LEU A 82 0.86 -7.17 -6.51
CA LEU A 82 0.94 -7.68 -5.13
C LEU A 82 -0.38 -8.32 -4.68
N LYS A 83 -1.53 -7.73 -5.01
CA LYS A 83 -2.86 -8.32 -4.74
C LYS A 83 -3.05 -9.66 -5.43
N LYS A 84 -2.61 -9.78 -6.70
CA LYS A 84 -2.65 -11.05 -7.43
C LYS A 84 -1.74 -12.09 -6.78
N LEU A 85 -0.53 -11.70 -6.38
CA LEU A 85 0.42 -12.58 -5.70
C LEU A 85 -0.14 -13.07 -4.35
N ALA A 86 -0.67 -12.17 -3.53
CA ALA A 86 -1.29 -12.49 -2.24
C ALA A 86 -2.42 -13.51 -2.42
N ARG A 87 -3.31 -13.29 -3.40
CA ARG A 87 -4.40 -14.22 -3.71
C ARG A 87 -3.90 -15.59 -4.17
N LYS A 88 -2.87 -15.65 -5.02
CA LYS A 88 -2.27 -16.92 -5.47
C LYS A 88 -1.69 -17.71 -4.29
N LEU A 89 -1.10 -17.01 -3.32
CA LEU A 89 -0.51 -17.59 -2.11
C LEU A 89 -1.52 -17.79 -0.97
N LYS A 90 -2.81 -17.44 -1.16
CA LYS A 90 -3.84 -17.43 -0.11
C LYS A 90 -3.45 -16.62 1.14
N LEU A 91 -2.72 -15.52 0.94
CA LEU A 91 -2.30 -14.58 1.96
C LEU A 91 -3.13 -13.30 1.90
N SER A 92 -3.23 -12.59 3.03
CA SER A 92 -3.61 -11.18 3.01
C SER A 92 -2.44 -10.33 2.52
N LEU A 93 -2.73 -9.13 1.99
CA LEU A 93 -1.67 -8.18 1.60
C LEU A 93 -0.74 -7.87 2.77
N ALA A 94 -1.28 -7.67 3.97
CA ALA A 94 -0.48 -7.44 5.17
C ALA A 94 0.45 -8.63 5.53
N LYS A 95 0.01 -9.87 5.31
CA LYS A 95 0.89 -11.05 5.52
C LYS A 95 1.96 -11.14 4.43
N LEU A 96 1.59 -10.88 3.17
CA LEU A 96 2.54 -10.83 2.07
C LEU A 96 3.63 -9.79 2.33
N ASP A 97 3.27 -8.60 2.80
CA ASP A 97 4.19 -7.52 3.17
C ASP A 97 5.27 -7.99 4.15
N LEU A 98 4.88 -8.71 5.21
CA LEU A 98 5.82 -9.29 6.19
C LEU A 98 6.79 -10.29 5.54
N TYR A 99 6.29 -11.16 4.65
CA TYR A 99 7.15 -12.11 3.94
C TYR A 99 8.13 -11.41 2.99
N LEU A 100 7.68 -10.37 2.28
CA LEU A 100 8.54 -9.60 1.39
C LEU A 100 9.64 -8.89 2.19
N TRP A 101 9.30 -8.33 3.36
CA TRP A 101 10.29 -7.74 4.28
C TRP A 101 11.31 -8.74 4.79
N TYR A 102 10.86 -9.93 5.19
CA TYR A 102 11.75 -11.01 5.62
C TYR A 102 12.70 -11.44 4.49
N LEU A 103 12.22 -11.52 3.25
CA LEU A 103 13.07 -11.85 2.09
C LEU A 103 14.10 -10.75 1.78
N GLU A 104 13.78 -9.49 2.06
CA GLU A 104 14.68 -8.38 1.82
C GLU A 104 15.75 -8.20 2.91
N THR A 105 15.37 -8.39 4.17
CA THR A 105 16.23 -8.04 5.32
C THR A 105 16.75 -9.21 6.13
N GLY A 106 16.10 -10.38 6.03
CA GLY A 106 16.35 -11.53 6.90
C GLY A 106 15.70 -11.45 8.28
N ASP A 107 15.03 -10.34 8.60
CA ASP A 107 14.36 -10.08 9.90
C ASP A 107 12.94 -9.52 9.69
N ILE A 108 12.15 -9.42 10.78
CA ILE A 108 10.78 -8.87 10.80
C ILE A 108 10.68 -7.76 11.84
#